data_AF-V9TUY6-F1
#
_entry.id   AF-V9TUY6-F1
#
_cell.length_a   1.000
_cell.length_b   1.000
_cell.length_c   1.000
_cell.angle_alpha   90.00
_cell.angle_beta   90.00
_cell.angle_gamma   90.00
#
_symmetry.space_group_name_H-M   'P 1'
#
loop_
_entity.id
_entity.type
_entity.pdbx_description
1 polymer ?
#
loop_
_entity_poly.entity_id
_entity_poly.type
_entity_poly.pdbx_seq_one_letter_code
_entity_poly.pdbx_strand_id
1 'polypeptide(L)' 'MFMFHTPKERFAKPVQVSVRDNNVDQALRALKKKMQREGIFRDLKLRRSYEKPSEKKARERAEAVRRYRKRKRMERESY' A
#
# COMPACT_ATOMS: atom_id res chain seq x y z
N MET A 1 -9.53 -38.09 -16.31
CA MET A 1 -8.26 -37.32 -16.22
C MET A 1 -8.60 -35.89 -15.84
N PHE A 2 -8.79 -35.61 -14.54
CA PHE A 2 -9.11 -34.27 -14.04
C PHE A 2 -7.81 -33.52 -13.76
N MET A 3 -7.48 -32.55 -14.61
CA MET A 3 -6.37 -31.63 -14.37
C MET A 3 -6.77 -30.63 -13.27
N PHE A 4 -6.33 -30.87 -12.05
CA PHE A 4 -6.31 -29.86 -11.01
C PHE A 4 -5.24 -28.81 -11.36
N HIS A 5 -5.66 -27.66 -11.87
CA HIS A 5 -4.78 -26.53 -12.08
C HIS A 5 -4.49 -25.88 -10.72
N THR A 6 -3.30 -26.11 -10.17
CA THR A 6 -2.86 -25.47 -8.93
C THR A 6 -2.70 -23.95 -9.14
N PRO A 7 -3.35 -23.08 -8.35
CA PRO A 7 -3.17 -21.63 -8.49
C PRO A 7 -1.76 -21.26 -8.04
N LYS A 8 -0.94 -20.75 -8.97
CA LYS A 8 0.40 -20.20 -8.68
C LYS A 8 0.28 -19.07 -7.66
N GLU A 9 0.87 -19.26 -6.48
CA GLU A 9 0.98 -18.24 -5.44
C GLU A 9 1.69 -17.00 -6.00
N ARG A 10 0.93 -15.93 -6.24
CA ARG A 10 1.50 -14.61 -6.54
C ARG A 10 1.96 -13.98 -5.23
N PHE A 11 3.07 -14.44 -4.67
CA PHE A 11 3.75 -13.67 -3.65
C PHE A 11 4.28 -12.39 -4.31
N ALA A 12 3.63 -11.26 -4.01
CA ALA A 12 4.12 -9.95 -4.38
C ALA A 12 5.58 -9.82 -3.89
N LYS A 13 6.46 -9.29 -4.74
CA LYS A 13 7.90 -9.12 -4.44
C LYS A 13 8.06 -8.48 -3.04
N PRO A 14 8.77 -9.12 -2.09
CA PRO A 14 8.93 -8.56 -0.76
C PRO A 14 9.79 -7.29 -0.79
N VAL A 15 9.48 -6.32 0.08
CA VAL A 15 10.23 -5.07 0.18
C VAL A 15 11.63 -5.36 0.73
N GLN A 16 12.65 -5.17 -0.10
CA GLN A 16 14.06 -5.33 0.29
C GLN A 16 14.73 -3.97 0.52
N VAL A 17 15.59 -3.91 1.54
CA VAL A 17 16.47 -2.78 1.86
C VAL A 17 17.87 -3.33 2.14
N SER A 18 18.88 -2.83 1.43
CA SER A 18 20.28 -3.16 1.68
C SER A 18 20.84 -2.27 2.78
N VAL A 19 21.54 -2.87 3.73
CA VAL A 19 22.28 -2.15 4.78
C VAL A 19 23.72 -2.04 4.33
N ARG A 20 24.27 -0.83 4.33
CA ARG A 20 25.71 -0.58 4.11
C ARG A 20 26.28 0.02 5.39
N ASP A 21 27.51 -0.35 5.72
CA ASP A 21 28.32 0.25 6.80
C ASP A 21 27.72 0.12 8.21
N ASN A 22 27.09 -1.01 8.54
CA ASN A 22 26.47 -1.31 9.85
C ASN A 22 25.43 -0.28 10.34
N ASN A 23 24.96 0.63 9.49
CA ASN A 23 23.97 1.63 9.88
C ASN A 23 22.53 1.07 9.82
N VAL A 24 22.23 0.21 10.80
CA VAL A 24 20.93 -0.50 10.91
C VAL A 24 19.78 0.47 11.13
N ASP A 25 19.98 1.54 11.90
CA ASP A 25 18.95 2.53 12.23
C ASP A 25 18.47 3.27 10.97
N GLN A 26 19.42 3.63 10.10
CA GLN A 26 19.11 4.27 8.82
C GLN A 26 18.38 3.30 7.87
N ALA A 27 18.77 2.03 7.84
CA ALA A 27 18.07 1.01 7.05
C ALA A 27 16.63 0.79 7.53
N LEU A 28 16.40 0.77 8.85
CA LEU A 28 15.05 0.67 9.43
C LEU A 28 14.19 1.88 9.07
N ARG A 29 14.75 3.09 9.13
CA ARG A 29 14.07 4.32 8.69
C ARG A 29 13.73 4.28 7.20
N ALA A 30 14.67 3.83 6.36
CA ALA A 30 14.46 3.71 4.92
C ALA A 30 13.39 2.66 4.60
N LEU A 31 13.40 1.51 5.28
CA LEU A 31 12.39 0.46 5.16
C LEU A 31 11.00 0.99 5.52
N LYS A 32 10.86 1.65 6.68
CA LYS A 32 9.60 2.25 7.11
C LYS A 32 9.07 3.26 6.09
N LYS A 33 9.95 4.11 5.55
CA LYS A 33 9.58 5.11 4.51
C LYS A 33 9.16 4.45 3.19
N LYS A 34 9.83 3.37 2.78
CA LYS A 34 9.51 2.60 1.57
C LYS A 34 8.15 1.89 1.72
N MET A 35 7.90 1.26 2.86
CA MET A 35 6.61 0.61 3.15
C MET A 35 5.45 1.60 3.25
N GLN A 36 5.69 2.82 3.78
CA GLN A 36 4.69 3.88 3.77
C GLN A 36 4.36 4.36 2.35
N ARG A 37 5.37 4.48 1.48
CA ARG A 37 5.18 4.88 0.07
C ARG A 37 4.41 3.83 -0.73
N GLU A 38 4.70 2.56 -0.49
CA GLU A 38 3.97 1.45 -1.13
C GLU A 38 2.55 1.28 -0.58
N GLY A 39 2.20 1.95 0.54
CA GLY A 39 0.84 1.93 1.09
C GLY A 39 0.47 0.61 1.77
N ILE A 40 1.42 -0.30 1.98
CA ILE A 40 1.22 -1.65 2.53
C ILE A 40 0.50 -1.60 3.88
N PHE A 41 0.84 -0.67 4.76
CA PHE A 41 0.17 -0.55 6.06
C PHE A 41 -1.31 -0.15 5.95
N ARG A 42 -1.66 0.63 4.93
CA ARG A 42 -3.05 1.01 4.68
C ARG A 42 -3.81 -0.20 4.15
N ASP A 43 -3.21 -0.94 3.23
CA ASP A 43 -3.82 -2.15 2.67
C ASP A 43 -3.98 -3.26 3.70
N LEU A 44 -2.99 -3.45 4.59
CA LEU A 44 -3.09 -4.40 5.69
C LEU A 44 -4.21 -4.04 6.68
N LYS A 45 -4.38 -2.75 7.00
CA LYS A 45 -5.47 -2.30 7.87
C LYS A 45 -6.84 -2.52 7.23
N LEU A 46 -6.95 -2.28 5.93
CA LEU A 46 -8.19 -2.43 5.16
C LEU A 46 -8.57 -3.89 4.89
N ARG A 47 -7.58 -4.79 4.83
CA ARG A 47 -7.78 -6.22 4.55
C ARG A 47 -7.96 -7.08 5.80
N ARG A 48 -7.91 -6.49 7.00
CA ARG A 48 -8.06 -7.24 8.27
C ARG A 48 -9.44 -7.87 8.44
N SER A 49 -10.46 -7.27 7.84
CA SER A 49 -11.86 -7.70 7.94
C SER A 49 -12.44 -7.90 6.54
N TYR A 50 -13.35 -8.87 6.37
CA TYR A 50 -14.10 -9.01 5.13
C TYR A 50 -15.04 -7.80 4.97
N GLU A 51 -14.74 -6.94 3.99
CA GLU A 51 -15.58 -5.79 3.64
C GLU A 51 -16.48 -6.17 2.47
N LYS A 52 -17.79 -5.90 2.60
CA LYS A 52 -18.75 -6.25 1.56
C LYS A 52 -18.40 -5.49 0.26
N PRO A 53 -18.50 -6.10 -0.93
CA PRO A 53 -18.05 -5.47 -2.18
C PRO A 53 -18.73 -4.11 -2.49
N SER A 54 -19.96 -3.88 -2.02
CA SER A 54 -20.62 -2.57 -2.14
C SER A 54 -19.98 -1.48 -1.27
N GLU A 55 -19.55 -1.82 -0.05
CA GLU A 55 -18.90 -0.89 0.88
C GLU A 55 -17.48 -0.54 0.39
N LYS A 56 -16.77 -1.53 -0.13
CA LYS A 56 -15.47 -1.34 -0.79
C LYS A 56 -15.56 -0.32 -1.94
N LYS A 57 -16.56 -0.43 -2.81
CA LYS A 57 -16.78 0.51 -3.93
C LYS A 57 -17.10 1.93 -3.43
N ALA A 58 -17.90 2.06 -2.37
CA ALA A 58 -18.23 3.36 -1.79
C ALA A 58 -16.99 4.03 -1.17
N ARG A 59 -16.17 3.26 -0.46
CA ARG A 59 -14.91 3.72 0.16
C ARG A 59 -13.88 4.14 -0.88
N GLU A 60 -13.67 3.36 -1.94
CA GLU A 60 -12.76 3.69 -3.03
C GLU A 60 -13.13 5.03 -3.70
N ARG A 61 -14.42 5.24 -3.97
CA ARG A 61 -14.92 6.52 -4.52
C ARG A 61 -14.68 7.68 -3.57
N ALA A 62 -14.98 7.52 -2.28
CA ALA A 62 -14.75 8.55 -1.28
C ALA A 62 -13.26 8.87 -1.08
N GLU A 63 -12.38 7.86 -1.11
CA GLU A 63 -10.93 8.04 -1.03
C GLU A 63 -10.34 8.74 -2.25
N ALA A 64 -10.81 8.42 -3.46
CA ALA A 64 -10.40 9.09 -4.69
C ALA A 64 -10.75 10.58 -4.66
N VAL A 65 -11.98 10.91 -4.25
CA VAL A 65 -12.43 12.31 -4.09
C VAL A 65 -11.60 13.03 -3.02
N ARG A 66 -11.33 12.41 -1.87
CA ARG A 66 -10.47 13.01 -0.83
C ARG A 66 -9.04 13.25 -1.33
N ARG A 67 -8.43 12.29 -2.05
CA ARG A 67 -7.08 12.45 -2.64
C ARG A 67 -7.05 13.59 -3.66
N TYR A 68 -8.06 13.68 -4.52
CA TYR A 68 -8.18 14.76 -5.49
C TYR A 68 -8.28 16.13 -4.82
N ARG A 69 -9.19 16.27 -3.84
CA ARG A 69 -9.35 17.52 -3.07
C ARG A 69 -8.09 17.92 -2.32
N LYS A 70 -7.38 16.95 -1.73
CA LYS A 70 -6.11 17.21 -1.03
C LYS A 70 -5.03 17.73 -1.98
N ARG A 71 -4.87 17.12 -3.17
CA ARG A 71 -3.92 17.59 -4.19
C ARG A 71 -4.23 19.02 -4.64
N LYS A 72 -5.50 19.31 -4.95
CA LYS A 72 -5.93 20.65 -5.37
C LYS A 72 -5.72 21.73 -4.30
N ARG A 73 -5.80 21.39 -3.01
CA ARG A 73 -5.48 22.32 -1.92
C ARG A 73 -3.97 22.61 -1.83
N MET A 74 -3.14 21.57 -1.91
CA MET A 74 -1.68 21.72 -1.89
C MET A 74 -1.17 22.52 -3.11
N GLU A 75 -1.80 22.36 -4.28
CA GLU A 75 -1.51 23.18 -5.47
C GLU A 75 -1.84 24.68 -5.26
N ARG A 76 -2.84 25.00 -4.44
CA ARG A 76 -3.23 26.40 -4.14
C ARG A 76 -2.37 27.05 -3.06
N GLU A 77 -1.91 26.27 -2.08
CA GLU A 77 -1.03 26.74 -1.00
C GLU A 77 0.45 26.82 -1.44
N SER A 78 0.80 26.29 -2.61
CA SER A 78 2.16 26.28 -3.16
C SER A 78 2.47 27.45 -4.10
N TYR A 79 1.60 28.47 -4.16
CA TYR A 79 1.81 29.72 -4.90
C TYR A 79 2.03 30.88 -3.93
#